data_AF-A0AAE1PHM9-F1
#
_entry.id   AF-A0AAE1PHM9-F1
#
_cell.length_a   1.000
_cell.length_b   1.000
_cell.length_c   1.000
_cell.angle_alpha   90.00
_cell.angle_beta   90.00
_cell.angle_gamma   90.00
#
_symmetry.space_group_name_H-M   'P 1'
#
loop_
_entity.id
_entity.type
_entity.pdbx_description
1 polymer ?
#
loop_
_entity_poly.entity_id
_entity_poly.type
_entity_poly.pdbx_seq_one_letter_code
_entity_poly.pdbx_strand_id
1 'polypeptide(L)'
;MWESRAICSYLANQHGKEDLYPKDAKIRSKIDFLMYFDMGTLYHRFGEYVYPVMFRGEDTPNPEKLEKLHEALGWLDGYLEGHNWAVGNNITIADHVLVSTVSTFEAAGIDVAKYSNVAAWLERSKTTMPGYAEVNQPGADAFGKMAKAKFGSS
;
A
#
# COMPACT_ATOMS: atom_id res chain seq x y z
N MET A 1 -6.84 -17.48 10.81
CA MET A 1 -5.69 -16.77 10.18
C MET A 1 -5.95 -15.29 10.36
N TRP A 2 -4.97 -14.48 10.78
CA TRP A 2 -5.13 -13.03 11.02
C TRP A 2 -4.16 -12.15 10.20
N GLU A 3 -3.17 -12.75 9.53
CA GLU A 3 -2.23 -12.04 8.65
C GLU A 3 -2.86 -11.78 7.29
N SER A 4 -3.11 -10.51 6.95
CA SER A 4 -3.85 -10.11 5.74
C SER A 4 -3.24 -10.66 4.45
N ARG A 5 -1.92 -10.56 4.29
CA ARG A 5 -1.19 -11.04 3.10
C ARG A 5 -1.28 -12.56 2.94
N ALA A 6 -1.17 -13.30 4.06
CA ALA A 6 -1.37 -14.74 4.05
C ALA A 6 -2.82 -15.13 3.72
N ILE A 7 -3.80 -14.37 4.20
CA ILE A 7 -5.22 -14.55 3.85
C ILE A 7 -5.44 -14.32 2.35
N CYS A 8 -4.86 -13.27 1.77
CA CYS A 8 -4.92 -13.02 0.32
C CYS A 8 -4.37 -14.21 -0.48
N SER A 9 -3.17 -14.71 -0.13
CA SER A 9 -2.58 -15.89 -0.78
C SER A 9 -3.43 -17.15 -0.58
N TYR A 10 -3.99 -17.35 0.61
CA TYR A 10 -4.88 -18.48 0.91
C TYR A 10 -6.14 -18.43 0.05
N LEU A 11 -6.83 -17.30 -0.01
CA LEU A 11 -8.05 -17.13 -0.82
C LEU A 11 -7.74 -17.35 -2.31
N ALA A 12 -6.62 -16.81 -2.80
CA ALA A 12 -6.21 -17.03 -4.19
C ALA A 12 -5.97 -18.52 -4.49
N ASN A 13 -5.24 -19.23 -3.63
CA ASN A 13 -5.00 -20.66 -3.79
C ASN A 13 -6.30 -21.49 -3.65
N GLN A 14 -7.11 -21.21 -2.63
CA GLN A 14 -8.34 -21.94 -2.31
C GLN A 14 -9.39 -21.85 -3.44
N HIS A 15 -9.43 -20.72 -4.13
CA HIS A 15 -10.39 -20.45 -5.20
C HIS A 15 -9.77 -20.57 -6.61
N GLY A 16 -8.54 -21.09 -6.73
CA GLY A 16 -7.90 -21.33 -8.03
C GLY A 16 -7.60 -20.07 -8.83
N LYS A 17 -7.34 -18.93 -8.16
CA LYS A 17 -7.02 -17.63 -8.77
C LYS A 17 -5.55 -17.55 -9.20
N GLU A 18 -5.18 -18.41 -10.15
CA GLU A 18 -3.83 -18.43 -10.72
C GLU A 18 -3.50 -17.19 -11.57
N ASP A 19 -4.52 -16.43 -11.98
CA ASP A 19 -4.39 -15.09 -12.57
C ASP A 19 -3.86 -14.06 -11.57
N LEU A 20 -4.34 -14.09 -10.33
CA LEU A 20 -3.93 -13.16 -9.27
C LEU A 20 -2.70 -13.64 -8.48
N TYR A 21 -2.49 -14.95 -8.41
CA TYR A 21 -1.36 -15.56 -7.72
C TYR A 21 -0.82 -16.79 -8.48
N PRO A 22 -0.05 -16.58 -9.57
CA PRO A 22 0.42 -17.65 -10.45
C PRO A 22 1.30 -18.68 -9.73
N LYS A 23 1.31 -19.93 -10.23
CA LYS A 23 2.18 -21.01 -9.69
C LYS A 23 3.62 -20.94 -10.17
N ASP A 24 3.89 -20.17 -11.23
CA ASP A 24 5.27 -19.94 -11.70
C ASP A 24 6.12 -19.35 -10.58
N ALA A 25 7.19 -20.05 -10.20
CA ALA A 25 8.00 -19.70 -9.05
C ALA A 25 8.64 -18.31 -9.18
N LYS A 26 9.02 -17.91 -10.40
CA LYS A 26 9.67 -16.63 -10.66
C LYS A 26 8.69 -15.48 -10.49
N ILE A 27 7.50 -15.58 -11.07
CA ILE A 27 6.45 -14.56 -10.92
C ILE A 27 5.97 -14.51 -9.46
N ARG A 28 5.70 -15.66 -8.85
CA ARG A 28 5.26 -15.75 -7.46
C ARG A 28 6.27 -15.12 -6.50
N SER A 29 7.57 -15.34 -6.71
CA SER A 29 8.61 -14.74 -5.87
C SER A 29 8.57 -13.20 -5.87
N LYS A 30 8.17 -12.57 -6.98
CA LYS A 30 8.02 -11.10 -7.05
C LYS A 30 6.79 -10.63 -6.28
N ILE A 31 5.68 -11.36 -6.39
CA ILE A 31 4.46 -11.08 -5.64
C ILE A 31 4.74 -11.19 -4.14
N ASP A 32 5.36 -12.28 -3.71
CA ASP A 32 5.72 -12.52 -2.32
C ASP A 32 6.70 -11.44 -1.82
N PHE A 33 7.75 -11.12 -2.60
CA PHE A 33 8.68 -10.04 -2.31
C PHE A 33 7.96 -8.72 -2.03
N LEU A 34 7.00 -8.32 -2.88
CA LEU A 34 6.27 -7.08 -2.69
C LEU A 34 5.35 -7.11 -1.48
N MET A 35 4.71 -8.25 -1.19
CA MET A 35 3.91 -8.40 0.04
C MET A 35 4.79 -8.27 1.29
N TYR A 36 5.99 -8.86 1.30
CA TYR A 36 6.93 -8.70 2.42
C TYR A 36 7.50 -7.28 2.52
N PHE A 37 7.82 -6.65 1.38
CA PHE A 37 8.23 -5.25 1.31
C PHE A 37 7.14 -4.33 1.89
N ASP A 38 5.90 -4.56 1.50
CA ASP A 38 4.76 -3.81 2.00
C ASP A 38 4.61 -3.96 3.52
N MET A 39 4.68 -5.18 4.05
CA MET A 39 4.57 -5.45 5.48
C MET A 39 5.73 -4.89 6.30
N GLY A 40 6.96 -5.22 5.91
CA GLY A 40 8.16 -4.99 6.72
C GLY A 40 8.81 -3.64 6.50
N THR A 41 8.49 -2.96 5.40
CA THR A 41 9.12 -1.69 5.03
C THR A 41 8.07 -0.61 4.82
N LEU A 42 7.19 -0.74 3.83
CA LEU A 42 6.34 0.36 3.38
C LEU A 42 5.29 0.74 4.42
N TYR A 43 4.38 -0.19 4.75
CA TYR A 43 3.34 0.03 5.76
C TYR A 43 3.93 0.18 7.17
N HIS A 44 5.03 -0.54 7.46
CA HIS A 44 5.72 -0.40 8.74
C HIS A 44 6.21 1.04 8.97
N ARG A 45 6.93 1.64 8.00
CA ARG A 45 7.43 3.01 8.10
C ARG A 45 6.31 4.04 8.18
N PHE A 46 5.20 3.81 7.48
CA PHE A 46 4.01 4.63 7.66
C PHE A 46 3.44 4.54 9.08
N GLY A 47 3.34 3.33 9.63
CA GLY A 47 2.89 3.11 11.01
C GLY A 47 3.81 3.78 12.03
N GLU A 48 5.13 3.72 11.83
CA GLU A 48 6.10 4.44 12.68
C GLU A 48 5.92 5.95 12.65
N TYR A 49 5.48 6.51 11.51
CA TYR A 49 5.24 7.95 11.36
C TYR A 49 3.87 8.38 11.93
N VAL A 50 2.81 7.63 11.62
CA VAL A 50 1.42 8.06 11.88
C VAL A 50 0.90 7.61 13.25
N TYR A 51 1.17 6.38 13.66
CA TYR A 51 0.54 5.81 14.87
C TYR A 51 0.97 6.43 16.19
N PRO A 52 2.22 6.92 16.37
CA PRO A 52 2.57 7.59 17.61
C PRO A 52 1.72 8.83 17.88
N VAL A 53 1.50 9.67 16.86
CA VAL A 53 0.63 10.86 16.97
C VAL A 53 -0.84 10.45 17.13
N MET A 54 -1.31 9.47 16.36
CA MET A 54 -2.74 9.10 16.42
C MET A 54 -3.15 8.40 17.71
N PHE A 55 -2.30 7.53 18.24
CA PHE A 55 -2.68 6.55 19.27
C PHE A 55 -1.82 6.58 20.53
N ARG A 56 -0.62 7.18 20.49
CA ARG A 56 0.31 7.20 21.64
C ARG A 56 0.43 8.58 22.28
N GLY A 57 -0.26 9.59 21.73
CA GLY A 57 -0.32 10.94 22.29
C GLY A 57 0.95 11.75 22.07
N GLU A 58 1.74 11.44 21.05
CA GLU A 58 2.83 12.32 20.64
C GLU A 58 2.26 13.57 19.98
N ASP A 59 2.73 14.75 20.40
CA ASP A 59 2.19 16.05 19.95
C ASP A 59 2.54 16.34 18.49
N THR A 60 3.72 15.90 18.03
CA THR A 60 4.21 16.16 16.68
C THR A 60 4.78 14.92 16.01
N PRO A 61 4.56 14.74 14.69
CA PRO A 61 5.17 13.65 13.95
C PRO A 61 6.68 13.81 13.83
N ASN A 62 7.40 12.70 13.93
CA ASN A 62 8.85 12.68 13.74
C ASN A 62 9.24 12.85 12.25
N PRO A 63 9.96 13.92 11.86
CA PRO A 63 10.37 14.15 10.47
C PRO A 63 11.30 13.07 9.91
N GLU A 64 12.18 12.47 10.72
CA GLU A 64 13.08 11.40 10.27
C GLU A 64 12.29 10.15 9.85
N LYS A 65 11.17 9.87 10.53
CA LYS A 65 10.26 8.76 10.16
C LYS A 65 9.53 9.07 8.85
N LEU A 66 9.19 10.32 8.60
CA LEU A 66 8.63 10.76 7.31
C LEU A 66 9.64 10.59 6.18
N GLU A 67 10.90 10.97 6.40
CA GLU A 67 11.98 10.75 5.42
C GLU A 67 12.16 9.27 5.09
N LYS A 68 12.09 8.38 6.09
CA LYS A 68 12.12 6.93 5.85
C LYS A 68 10.92 6.44 5.07
N LEU A 69 9.71 6.96 5.32
CA LEU A 69 8.56 6.63 4.49
C LEU A 69 8.77 7.09 3.03
N HIS A 70 9.29 8.29 2.84
CA HIS A 70 9.61 8.83 1.51
C HIS A 70 10.70 8.03 0.79
N GLU A 71 11.71 7.53 1.50
CA GLU A 71 12.70 6.60 0.96
C GLU A 71 12.03 5.31 0.44
N ALA A 72 11.11 4.73 1.20
CA ALA A 72 10.40 3.51 0.80
C ALA A 72 9.47 3.74 -0.40
N LEU A 73 8.79 4.90 -0.46
CA LEU A 73 8.01 5.29 -1.63
C LEU A 73 8.88 5.48 -2.87
N GLY A 74 10.09 6.02 -2.72
CA GLY A 74 11.06 6.13 -3.81
C GLY A 74 11.52 4.77 -4.34
N TRP A 75 11.71 3.78 -3.45
CA TRP A 75 12.02 2.42 -3.86
C TRP A 75 10.87 1.76 -4.62
N LEU A 76 9.62 1.96 -4.17
CA LEU A 76 8.45 1.47 -4.89
C LEU A 76 8.31 2.14 -6.27
N ASP A 77 8.55 3.45 -6.35
CA ASP A 77 8.47 4.23 -7.58
C ASP A 77 9.46 3.73 -8.64
N GLY A 78 10.72 3.50 -8.25
CA GLY A 78 11.72 2.92 -9.14
C GLY A 78 11.38 1.47 -9.52
N TYR A 79 10.80 0.68 -8.62
CA TYR A 79 10.40 -0.69 -8.92
C TYR A 79 9.22 -0.76 -9.94
N LEU A 80 8.30 0.20 -9.89
CA LEU A 80 7.16 0.29 -10.81
C LEU A 80 7.54 0.84 -12.20
N GLU A 81 8.77 1.32 -12.38
CA GLU A 81 9.24 1.79 -13.68
C GLU A 81 9.10 0.70 -14.76
N GLY A 82 8.47 1.05 -15.87
CA GLY A 82 8.27 0.15 -17.01
C GLY A 82 7.18 -0.92 -16.85
N HIS A 83 6.41 -0.91 -15.75
CA HIS A 83 5.30 -1.83 -15.54
C HIS A 83 3.97 -1.10 -15.34
N ASN A 84 2.87 -1.66 -15.85
CA ASN A 84 1.53 -1.12 -15.61
C ASN A 84 0.98 -1.50 -14.23
N TRP A 85 1.45 -2.63 -13.69
CA TRP A 85 1.04 -3.24 -12.44
C TRP A 85 2.27 -3.67 -11.64
N ALA A 86 2.06 -3.99 -10.36
CA ALA A 86 3.11 -4.36 -9.42
C ALA A 86 3.96 -5.55 -9.92
N VAL A 87 3.39 -6.48 -10.67
CA VAL A 87 4.16 -7.57 -11.29
C VAL A 87 3.84 -7.68 -12.77
N GLY A 88 4.54 -6.88 -13.58
CA GLY A 88 4.43 -6.90 -15.02
C GLY A 88 3.17 -6.23 -15.53
N ASN A 89 2.34 -6.97 -16.29
CA ASN A 89 1.21 -6.41 -17.04
C ASN A 89 -0.17 -6.93 -16.60
N ASN A 90 -0.23 -7.72 -15.52
CA ASN A 90 -1.49 -8.21 -14.96
C ASN A 90 -1.62 -7.79 -13.49
N ILE A 91 -2.85 -7.52 -13.06
CA ILE A 91 -3.17 -7.30 -11.65
C ILE A 91 -2.92 -8.59 -10.88
N THR A 92 -2.26 -8.47 -9.73
CA THR A 92 -2.00 -9.60 -8.83
C THR A 92 -2.44 -9.26 -7.41
N ILE A 93 -2.36 -10.23 -6.49
CA ILE A 93 -2.59 -9.94 -5.06
C ILE A 93 -1.61 -8.90 -4.50
N ALA A 94 -0.42 -8.70 -5.12
CA ALA A 94 0.48 -7.62 -4.71
C ALA A 94 -0.12 -6.24 -4.94
N ASP A 95 -0.84 -6.04 -6.05
CA ASP A 95 -1.54 -4.78 -6.34
C ASP A 95 -2.65 -4.52 -5.31
N HIS A 96 -3.46 -5.54 -4.98
CA HIS A 96 -4.48 -5.43 -3.94
C HIS A 96 -3.91 -5.06 -2.57
N VAL A 97 -2.78 -5.64 -2.20
CA VAL A 97 -2.10 -5.35 -0.93
C VAL A 97 -1.52 -3.94 -0.94
N LEU A 98 -0.76 -3.59 -1.98
CA LEU A 98 -0.11 -2.28 -2.09
C LEU A 98 -1.12 -1.14 -2.23
N VAL A 99 -2.21 -1.32 -2.98
CA VAL A 99 -3.17 -0.23 -3.23
C VAL A 99 -3.88 0.16 -1.94
N SER A 100 -4.23 -0.81 -1.09
CA SER A 100 -4.77 -0.54 0.24
C SER A 100 -3.79 0.25 1.11
N THR A 101 -2.49 -0.09 1.05
CA THR A 101 -1.44 0.66 1.75
C THR A 101 -1.29 2.08 1.22
N VAL A 102 -1.04 2.27 -0.08
CA VAL A 102 -0.69 3.57 -0.66
C VAL A 102 -1.89 4.53 -0.68
N SER A 103 -3.11 4.03 -0.92
CA SER A 103 -4.33 4.85 -0.80
C SER A 103 -4.55 5.38 0.63
N THR A 104 -4.18 4.59 1.65
CA THR A 104 -4.20 5.04 3.05
C THR A 104 -3.22 6.19 3.27
N PHE A 105 -2.04 6.15 2.63
CA PHE A 105 -1.03 7.20 2.76
C PHE A 105 -1.53 8.51 2.16
N GLU A 106 -2.06 8.45 0.94
CA GLU A 106 -2.65 9.60 0.25
C GLU A 106 -3.81 10.19 1.07
N ALA A 107 -4.72 9.35 1.56
CA ALA A 107 -5.84 9.80 2.37
C ALA A 107 -5.39 10.45 3.69
N ALA A 108 -4.29 9.95 4.29
CA ALA A 108 -3.66 10.52 5.48
C ALA A 108 -2.86 11.82 5.20
N GLY A 109 -2.69 12.21 3.95
CA GLY A 109 -2.03 13.47 3.55
C GLY A 109 -0.54 13.32 3.22
N ILE A 110 -0.04 12.11 3.01
CA ILE A 110 1.30 11.90 2.45
C ILE A 110 1.27 12.26 0.97
N ASP A 111 2.22 13.10 0.53
CA ASP A 111 2.31 13.53 -0.87
C ASP A 111 2.91 12.42 -1.75
N VAL A 112 2.06 11.48 -2.15
CA VAL A 112 2.39 10.40 -3.09
C VAL A 112 2.54 10.88 -4.52
N ALA A 113 2.05 12.08 -4.86
CA ALA A 113 2.12 12.64 -6.21
C ALA A 113 3.55 12.99 -6.65
N LYS A 114 4.50 13.10 -5.70
CA LYS A 114 5.94 13.25 -5.97
C LYS A 114 6.56 12.04 -6.69
N TYR A 115 5.90 10.89 -6.66
CA TYR A 115 6.39 9.62 -7.19
C TYR A 115 5.57 9.28 -8.42
N SER A 116 6.08 9.59 -9.61
CA SER A 116 5.27 9.58 -10.83
C SER A 116 4.74 8.19 -11.20
N ASN A 117 5.54 7.14 -10.99
CA ASN A 117 5.12 5.76 -11.28
C ASN A 117 4.11 5.29 -10.24
N VAL A 118 4.33 5.60 -8.95
CA VAL A 118 3.36 5.29 -7.88
C VAL A 118 2.04 6.02 -8.11
N ALA A 119 2.07 7.31 -8.44
CA ALA A 119 0.88 8.11 -8.69
C ALA A 119 0.09 7.57 -9.89
N ALA A 120 0.77 7.27 -10.99
CA ALA A 120 0.13 6.69 -12.18
C ALA A 120 -0.44 5.28 -11.91
N TRP A 121 0.29 4.43 -11.18
CA TRP A 121 -0.18 3.11 -10.78
C TRP A 121 -1.37 3.18 -9.81
N LEU A 122 -1.34 4.09 -8.83
CA LEU A 122 -2.42 4.29 -7.87
C LEU A 122 -3.70 4.74 -8.57
N GLU A 123 -3.62 5.72 -9.47
CA GLU A 123 -4.77 6.20 -10.23
C GLU A 123 -5.36 5.11 -11.13
N ARG A 124 -4.49 4.34 -11.79
CA ARG A 124 -4.93 3.17 -12.57
C ARG A 124 -5.62 2.14 -11.69
N SER A 125 -5.08 1.88 -10.50
CA SER A 125 -5.64 0.92 -9.54
C SER A 125 -7.04 1.36 -9.11
N LYS A 126 -7.21 2.63 -8.70
CA LYS A 126 -8.48 3.22 -8.30
C LYS A 126 -9.57 3.11 -9.37
N THR A 127 -9.20 3.31 -10.63
CA THR A 127 -10.14 3.40 -11.75
C THR A 127 -10.47 2.06 -12.41
N THR A 128 -9.60 1.05 -12.27
CA THR A 128 -9.75 -0.21 -13.01
C THR A 128 -9.90 -1.45 -12.13
N MET A 129 -9.52 -1.40 -10.85
CA MET A 129 -9.67 -2.56 -9.97
C MET A 129 -11.14 -2.74 -9.54
N PRO A 130 -11.76 -3.90 -9.81
CA PRO A 130 -13.16 -4.13 -9.47
C PRO A 130 -13.43 -3.98 -7.97
N GLY A 131 -14.45 -3.19 -7.62
CA GLY A 131 -14.89 -3.00 -6.24
C GLY A 131 -14.07 -2.01 -5.42
N TYR A 132 -13.02 -1.39 -5.98
CA TYR A 132 -12.12 -0.51 -5.22
C TYR A 132 -12.87 0.65 -4.53
N ALA A 133 -13.77 1.32 -5.26
CA ALA A 133 -14.52 2.47 -4.76
C ALA A 133 -15.47 2.09 -3.62
N GLU A 134 -15.94 0.85 -3.59
CA GLU A 134 -16.89 0.33 -2.61
C GLU A 134 -16.18 -0.25 -1.38
N VAL A 135 -15.06 -0.97 -1.58
CA VAL A 135 -14.44 -1.78 -0.51
C VAL A 135 -13.17 -1.18 0.09
N ASN A 136 -12.47 -0.29 -0.63
CA ASN A 136 -11.20 0.29 -0.16
C ASN A 136 -11.28 1.79 0.12
N GLN A 137 -11.77 2.58 -0.86
CA GLN A 137 -11.75 4.05 -0.76
C GLN A 137 -12.45 4.58 0.51
N PRO A 138 -13.64 4.09 0.92
CA PRO A 138 -14.31 4.61 2.10
C PRO A 138 -13.52 4.36 3.40
N GLY A 139 -12.81 3.23 3.48
CA GLY A 139 -11.95 2.89 4.61
C GLY A 139 -10.71 3.77 4.67
N ALA A 140 -10.05 4.00 3.52
CA ALA A 140 -8.92 4.90 3.41
C ALA A 140 -9.31 6.33 3.80
N ASP A 141 -10.44 6.85 3.31
CA ASP A 141 -10.95 8.18 3.62
C ASP A 141 -11.27 8.34 5.11
N ALA A 142 -11.93 7.34 5.71
CA ALA A 142 -12.24 7.33 7.13
C ALA A 142 -10.95 7.36 7.99
N PHE A 143 -9.96 6.55 7.62
CA PHE A 143 -8.65 6.57 8.27
C PHE A 143 -7.96 7.93 8.10
N GLY A 144 -7.92 8.45 6.87
CA GLY A 144 -7.29 9.73 6.54
C GLY A 144 -7.89 10.89 7.31
N LYS A 145 -9.22 10.91 7.48
CA LYS A 145 -9.91 11.89 8.32
C LYS A 145 -9.46 11.82 9.78
N MET A 146 -9.32 10.63 10.35
CA MET A 146 -8.82 10.45 11.72
C MET A 146 -7.36 10.92 11.86
N ALA A 147 -6.51 10.57 10.90
CA ALA A 147 -5.10 10.97 10.90
C ALA A 147 -4.93 12.48 10.82
N LYS A 148 -5.58 13.12 9.83
CA LYS A 148 -5.52 14.58 9.64
C LYS A 148 -6.04 15.36 10.85
N ALA A 149 -7.11 14.87 11.50
CA ALA A 149 -7.62 15.50 12.71
C ALA A 149 -6.58 15.51 13.84
N LYS A 150 -5.74 14.47 13.95
CA LYS A 150 -4.67 14.40 14.96
C LYS A 150 -3.48 15.29 14.59
N PHE A 151 -3.06 15.30 13.33
CA PHE A 151 -1.96 16.15 12.86
C PHE A 151 -2.26 17.66 12.90
N GLY A 152 -3.53 18.07 12.86
CA GLY A 152 -3.94 19.47 12.91
C GLY A 152 -4.41 19.97 14.28
N SER A 153 -4.38 19.14 15.33
CA SER A 153 -4.83 19.49 16.69
C SER A 153 -3.70 19.96 17.63
N SER A 154 -2.49 20.16 17.11
CA SER A 154 -1.30 20.61 17.83
C SER A 154 -0.96 22.06 17.54
#